data_AF-A0A929D864-F1
#
_entry.id   AF-A0A929D864-F1
#
_cell.length_a   1.000
_cell.length_b   1.000
_cell.length_c   1.000
_cell.angle_alpha   90.00
_cell.angle_beta   90.00
_cell.angle_gamma   90.00
#
_symmetry.space_group_name_H-M   'P 1'
#
loop_
_entity.id
_entity.type
_entity.pdbx_description
1 polymer ?
#
loop_
_entity_poly.entity_id
_entity_poly.type
_entity_poly.pdbx_seq_one_letter_code
_entity_poly.pdbx_strand_id
1 'polypeptide(L)'
;MSYKVRFVNYPEQYRRIEGELDEAVKRVLRGGDFILRRDVDEFEAGMAAYLGVKHAIGLNSGTDALYFSLLAAGVAPGDEVITVAHTFLATVGAVVNCGATPVLVDVGKDYNMDTDLAAAAVTTRTKAIIPVHLNGRMCDMGAVMALAERHGLVVIEDAAQSLGARFRGKLAGSFGLMACYSFYPAKILGTAG
;
A
#
# COMPACT_ATOMS: atom_id res chain seq x y z
N MET A 1 30.70 -28.99 4.20
CA MET A 1 29.43 -28.47 4.81
C MET A 1 28.67 -27.72 3.73
N SER A 2 27.40 -28.06 3.49
CA SER A 2 26.51 -27.26 2.64
C SER A 2 25.87 -26.19 3.52
N TYR A 3 26.30 -24.94 3.38
CA TYR A 3 25.60 -23.82 4.00
C TYR A 3 24.28 -23.60 3.25
N LYS A 4 23.17 -23.50 4.00
CA LYS A 4 21.86 -23.13 3.47
C LYS A 4 21.45 -21.79 4.08
N VAL A 5 21.33 -20.78 3.24
CA VAL A 5 20.88 -19.44 3.64
C VAL A 5 19.43 -19.27 3.19
N ARG A 6 18.52 -19.02 4.13
CA ARG A 6 17.11 -18.74 3.81
C ARG A 6 17.00 -17.30 3.30
N PHE A 7 16.21 -17.09 2.25
CA PHE A 7 15.90 -15.75 1.75
C PHE A 7 15.23 -14.87 2.82
N VAL A 8 14.26 -15.46 3.57
CA VAL A 8 13.70 -14.89 4.80
C VAL A 8 13.67 -15.98 5.89
N ASN A 9 14.08 -15.64 7.11
CA ASN A 9 14.17 -16.59 8.23
C ASN A 9 13.04 -16.38 9.26
N TYR A 10 11.80 -16.70 8.87
CA TYR A 10 10.62 -16.53 9.74
C TYR A 10 10.71 -17.21 11.12
N PRO A 11 11.29 -18.43 11.27
CA PRO A 11 11.45 -19.03 12.60
C PRO A 11 12.31 -18.19 13.55
N GLU A 12 13.34 -17.51 13.03
CA GLU A 12 14.15 -16.58 13.82
C GLU A 12 13.37 -15.33 14.20
N GLN A 13 12.55 -14.80 13.29
CA GLN A 13 11.69 -13.65 13.58
C GLN A 13 10.70 -13.97 14.70
N TYR A 14 10.02 -15.13 14.65
CA TYR A 14 9.12 -15.57 15.71
C TYR A 14 9.85 -15.71 17.05
N ARG A 15 10.99 -16.41 17.11
CA ARG A 15 11.76 -16.60 18.35
C ARG A 15 12.13 -15.29 19.05
N ARG A 16 12.30 -14.18 18.31
CA ARG A 16 12.62 -12.87 18.88
C ARG A 16 11.47 -12.22 19.64
N ILE A 17 10.23 -12.56 19.29
CA ILE A 17 9.00 -11.97 19.85
C ILE A 17 8.03 -13.05 20.36
N GLU A 18 8.52 -14.27 20.59
CA GLU A 18 7.72 -15.45 20.88
C GLU A 18 6.82 -15.24 22.10
N GLY A 19 7.36 -14.74 23.20
CA GLY A 19 6.58 -14.48 24.40
C GLY A 19 5.47 -13.45 24.20
N GLU A 20 5.76 -12.35 23.48
CA GLU A 20 4.77 -11.31 23.19
C GLU A 20 3.66 -11.83 22.27
N LEU A 21 4.02 -12.55 21.22
CA LEU A 21 3.07 -13.08 20.24
C LEU A 21 2.21 -14.18 20.86
N ASP A 22 2.80 -15.11 21.62
CA ASP A 22 2.08 -16.19 22.27
C ASP A 22 1.06 -15.68 23.27
N GLU A 23 1.41 -14.68 24.07
CA GLU A 23 0.46 -14.10 25.03
C GLU A 23 -0.65 -13.33 24.33
N ALA A 24 -0.36 -12.61 23.24
CA ALA A 24 -1.39 -11.98 22.41
C ALA A 24 -2.36 -13.01 21.82
N VAL A 25 -1.85 -14.08 21.22
CA VAL A 25 -2.67 -15.16 20.64
C VAL A 25 -3.50 -15.84 21.72
N LYS A 26 -2.90 -16.25 22.84
CA LYS A 26 -3.62 -16.89 23.95
C LYS A 26 -4.73 -15.99 24.50
N ARG A 27 -4.48 -14.69 24.63
CA ARG A 27 -5.49 -13.72 25.09
C ARG A 27 -6.68 -13.69 24.14
N VAL A 28 -6.45 -13.52 22.82
CA VAL A 28 -7.52 -13.51 21.82
C VAL A 28 -8.32 -14.81 21.83
N LEU A 29 -7.63 -15.96 21.85
CA LEU A 29 -8.28 -17.28 21.87
C LEU A 29 -9.11 -17.51 23.13
N ARG A 30 -8.61 -17.11 24.30
CA ARG A 30 -9.32 -17.25 25.59
C ARG A 30 -10.52 -16.29 25.69
N GLY A 31 -10.40 -15.10 25.11
CA GLY A 31 -11.47 -14.09 25.10
C GLY A 31 -12.55 -14.32 24.04
N GLY A 32 -12.22 -15.04 22.96
CA GLY A 32 -13.11 -15.18 21.80
C GLY A 32 -13.15 -13.93 20.91
N ASP A 33 -12.10 -13.11 20.95
CA ASP A 33 -12.06 -11.76 20.36
C ASP A 33 -11.66 -11.77 18.87
N PHE A 34 -12.37 -12.54 18.05
CA PHE A 34 -11.89 -12.86 16.70
C PHE A 34 -12.13 -11.80 15.62
N ILE A 35 -13.21 -11.02 15.73
CA ILE A 35 -13.66 -10.14 14.64
C ILE A 35 -13.96 -8.75 15.19
N LEU A 36 -13.25 -7.75 14.66
CA LEU A 36 -13.46 -6.32 14.94
C LEU A 36 -13.52 -6.02 16.44
N ARG A 37 -12.44 -6.40 17.13
CA ARG A 37 -12.25 -6.20 18.56
C ARG A 37 -11.08 -5.27 18.83
N ARG A 38 -10.84 -5.04 20.11
CA ARG A 38 -9.79 -4.18 20.67
C ARG A 38 -8.47 -4.20 19.91
N ASP A 39 -7.96 -5.37 19.53
CA ASP A 39 -6.68 -5.49 18.83
C ASP A 39 -6.65 -4.77 17.47
N VAL A 40 -7.77 -4.79 16.74
CA VAL A 40 -7.92 -4.05 15.48
C VAL A 40 -7.98 -2.55 15.76
N ASP A 41 -8.79 -2.12 16.74
CA ASP A 41 -8.92 -0.70 17.10
C ASP A 41 -7.57 -0.09 17.55
N GLU A 42 -6.82 -0.82 18.38
CA GLU A 42 -5.50 -0.40 18.85
C GLU A 42 -4.48 -0.37 17.71
N PHE A 43 -4.53 -1.34 16.80
CA PHE A 43 -3.64 -1.37 15.64
C PHE A 43 -3.93 -0.21 14.67
N GLU A 44 -5.21 0.05 14.36
CA GLU A 44 -5.62 1.17 13.52
C GLU A 44 -5.20 2.52 14.13
N ALA A 45 -5.45 2.73 15.43
CA ALA A 45 -5.03 3.93 16.12
C ALA A 45 -3.50 4.10 16.12
N GLY A 46 -2.76 3.01 16.37
CA GLY A 46 -1.30 2.98 16.34
C GLY A 46 -0.73 3.29 14.96
N MET A 47 -1.31 2.71 13.90
CA MET A 47 -0.91 2.97 12.52
C MET A 47 -1.20 4.42 12.10
N ALA A 48 -2.37 4.96 12.43
CA ALA A 48 -2.70 6.35 12.14
C ALA A 48 -1.71 7.31 12.84
N ALA A 49 -1.40 7.05 14.11
CA ALA A 49 -0.42 7.82 14.86
C ALA A 49 1.00 7.70 14.29
N TYR A 50 1.44 6.49 13.94
CA TYR A 50 2.75 6.24 13.35
C TYR A 50 2.95 7.01 12.04
N LEU A 51 1.93 6.98 11.17
CA LEU A 51 1.95 7.64 9.87
C LEU A 51 1.69 9.15 9.94
N GLY A 52 1.16 9.64 11.05
CA GLY A 52 0.74 11.04 11.20
C GLY A 52 -0.49 11.38 10.35
N VAL A 53 -1.39 10.43 10.15
CA VAL A 53 -2.64 10.59 9.40
C VAL A 53 -3.84 10.54 10.35
N LYS A 54 -5.01 11.00 9.87
CA LYS A 54 -6.21 11.08 10.71
C LYS A 54 -6.86 9.72 10.99
N HIS A 55 -6.78 8.80 10.02
CA HIS A 55 -7.46 7.50 10.07
C HIS A 55 -6.58 6.41 9.45
N ALA A 56 -6.66 5.21 10.01
CA ALA A 56 -6.23 3.96 9.39
C ALA A 56 -7.38 2.97 9.52
N ILE A 57 -7.57 2.12 8.51
CA ILE A 57 -8.68 1.15 8.46
C ILE A 57 -8.09 -0.21 8.10
N GLY A 58 -8.31 -1.19 8.96
CA GLY A 58 -7.92 -2.58 8.79
C GLY A 58 -8.80 -3.27 7.75
N LEU A 59 -8.16 -3.88 6.76
CA LEU A 59 -8.80 -4.65 5.69
C LEU A 59 -8.11 -6.01 5.57
N ASN A 60 -8.67 -6.92 4.78
CA ASN A 60 -8.12 -8.27 4.64
C ASN A 60 -6.74 -8.31 3.94
N SER A 61 -6.42 -7.31 3.10
CA SER A 61 -5.28 -7.35 2.19
C SER A 61 -5.01 -5.98 1.56
N GLY A 62 -3.81 -5.83 1.02
CA GLY A 62 -3.44 -4.63 0.24
C GLY A 62 -4.20 -4.50 -1.08
N THR A 63 -4.67 -5.62 -1.65
CA THR A 63 -5.50 -5.59 -2.88
C THR A 63 -6.87 -4.99 -2.58
N ASP A 64 -7.51 -5.41 -1.47
CA ASP A 64 -8.78 -4.84 -1.05
C ASP A 64 -8.61 -3.38 -0.63
N ALA A 65 -7.49 -3.03 0.01
CA ALA A 65 -7.18 -1.64 0.31
C ALA A 65 -7.15 -0.78 -0.96
N LEU A 66 -6.50 -1.23 -2.03
CA LEU A 66 -6.48 -0.53 -3.32
C LEU A 66 -7.88 -0.46 -3.93
N TYR A 67 -8.62 -1.57 -3.94
CA TYR A 67 -9.96 -1.66 -4.50
C TYR A 67 -10.94 -0.71 -3.81
N PHE A 68 -11.04 -0.77 -2.47
CA PHE A 68 -11.92 0.11 -1.71
C PHE A 68 -11.48 1.58 -1.78
N SER A 69 -10.17 1.85 -1.86
CA SER A 69 -9.67 3.22 -2.07
C SER A 69 -10.11 3.78 -3.42
N LEU A 70 -10.08 2.97 -4.48
CA LEU A 70 -10.56 3.39 -5.81
C LEU A 70 -12.07 3.67 -5.81
N LEU A 71 -12.86 2.79 -5.20
CA LEU A 71 -14.30 3.03 -5.04
C LEU A 71 -14.59 4.30 -4.24
N ALA A 72 -13.89 4.51 -3.13
CA ALA A 72 -14.05 5.70 -2.28
C ALA A 72 -13.58 6.99 -3.00
N ALA A 73 -12.61 6.90 -3.91
CA ALA A 73 -12.20 7.99 -4.79
C ALA A 73 -13.22 8.29 -5.92
N GLY A 74 -14.28 7.49 -6.02
CA GLY A 74 -15.31 7.62 -7.05
C GLY A 74 -14.85 7.16 -8.43
N VAL A 75 -13.90 6.22 -8.49
CA VAL A 75 -13.53 5.54 -9.75
C VAL A 75 -14.67 4.61 -10.16
N ALA A 76 -15.08 4.69 -11.42
CA ALA A 76 -16.21 3.97 -11.97
C ALA A 76 -15.90 3.42 -13.38
N PRO A 77 -16.77 2.55 -13.93
CA PRO A 77 -16.63 2.09 -15.30
C PRO A 77 -16.53 3.23 -16.31
N GLY A 78 -15.53 3.16 -17.19
CA GLY A 78 -15.22 4.22 -18.17
C GLY A 78 -14.14 5.20 -17.72
N ASP A 79 -13.76 5.21 -16.44
CA ASP A 79 -12.61 5.98 -15.96
C ASP A 79 -11.29 5.30 -16.32
N GLU A 80 -10.23 6.11 -16.40
CA GLU A 80 -8.84 5.67 -16.52
C GLU A 80 -8.09 5.91 -15.21
N VAL A 81 -7.25 4.96 -14.83
CA VAL A 81 -6.36 5.07 -13.67
C VAL A 81 -4.92 4.82 -14.11
N ILE A 82 -4.07 5.83 -13.96
CA ILE A 82 -2.66 5.72 -14.33
C ILE A 82 -1.90 4.95 -13.24
N THR A 83 -1.12 3.95 -13.63
CA THR A 83 -0.16 3.28 -12.76
C THR A 83 1.01 2.74 -13.59
N VAL A 84 1.94 2.03 -12.96
CA VAL A 84 3.15 1.53 -13.62
C VAL A 84 2.98 0.14 -14.19
N ALA A 85 3.62 -0.15 -15.33
CA ALA A 85 3.70 -1.50 -15.88
C ALA A 85 4.54 -2.45 -15.01
N HIS A 86 5.55 -1.91 -14.30
CA HIS A 86 6.43 -2.67 -13.42
C HIS A 86 5.94 -2.63 -11.96
N THR A 87 4.88 -3.38 -11.67
CA THR A 87 4.34 -3.58 -10.32
C THR A 87 3.78 -4.99 -10.15
N PHE A 88 3.38 -5.35 -8.94
CA PHE A 88 2.60 -6.55 -8.68
C PHE A 88 1.17 -6.41 -9.20
N LEU A 89 0.60 -7.53 -9.68
CA LEU A 89 -0.71 -7.61 -10.32
C LEU A 89 -1.86 -6.95 -9.52
N ALA A 90 -1.78 -6.93 -8.18
CA ALA A 90 -2.80 -6.36 -7.31
C ALA A 90 -3.18 -4.90 -7.69
N THR A 91 -2.20 -4.08 -8.05
CA THR A 91 -2.41 -2.67 -8.45
C THR A 91 -3.36 -2.58 -9.64
N VAL A 92 -3.06 -3.33 -10.69
CA VAL A 92 -3.84 -3.36 -11.93
C VAL A 92 -5.16 -4.09 -11.72
N GLY A 93 -5.15 -5.20 -10.99
CA GLY A 93 -6.33 -5.98 -10.66
C GLY A 93 -7.38 -5.18 -9.90
N ALA A 94 -6.97 -4.34 -8.95
CA ALA A 94 -7.88 -3.45 -8.22
C ALA A 94 -8.58 -2.44 -9.15
N VAL A 95 -7.85 -1.85 -10.11
CA VAL A 95 -8.41 -0.95 -11.12
C VAL A 95 -9.43 -1.67 -11.99
N VAL A 96 -9.06 -2.84 -12.53
CA VAL A 96 -9.94 -3.65 -13.38
C VAL A 96 -11.19 -4.10 -12.62
N ASN A 97 -11.07 -4.46 -11.35
CA ASN A 97 -12.21 -4.86 -10.51
C ASN A 97 -13.19 -3.70 -10.24
N CYS A 98 -12.74 -2.44 -10.34
CA CYS A 98 -13.63 -1.28 -10.31
C CYS A 98 -14.36 -1.04 -11.64
N GLY A 99 -14.05 -1.82 -12.69
CA GLY A 99 -14.53 -1.60 -14.06
C GLY A 99 -13.80 -0.48 -14.82
N ALA A 100 -12.77 0.13 -14.21
CA ALA A 100 -11.95 1.16 -14.81
C ALA A 100 -10.84 0.56 -15.69
N THR A 101 -10.24 1.41 -16.53
CA THR A 101 -9.15 1.01 -17.44
C THR A 101 -7.79 1.41 -16.85
N PRO A 102 -6.89 0.45 -16.58
CA PRO A 102 -5.53 0.78 -16.17
C PRO A 102 -4.75 1.37 -17.34
N VAL A 103 -4.16 2.55 -17.15
CA VAL A 103 -3.25 3.18 -18.08
C VAL A 103 -1.83 2.98 -17.56
N LEU A 104 -1.10 2.09 -18.21
CA LEU A 104 0.23 1.67 -17.77
C LEU A 104 1.30 2.61 -18.34
N VAL A 105 2.14 3.16 -17.46
CA VAL A 105 3.35 3.90 -17.84
C VAL A 105 4.59 3.13 -17.43
N ASP A 106 5.70 3.42 -18.12
CA ASP A 106 6.98 2.79 -17.80
C ASP A 106 7.61 3.42 -16.56
N VAL A 107 8.71 2.81 -16.11
CA VAL A 107 9.46 3.23 -14.93
C VAL A 107 10.70 4.03 -15.29
N GLY A 108 11.10 4.90 -14.37
CA GLY A 108 12.38 5.56 -14.41
C GLY A 108 13.54 4.62 -14.03
N LYS A 109 14.74 5.18 -13.95
CA LYS A 109 15.96 4.43 -13.56
C LYS A 109 15.90 3.79 -12.17
N ASP A 110 14.98 4.23 -11.33
CA ASP A 110 14.79 3.72 -9.99
C ASP A 110 13.67 2.67 -9.86
N TYR A 111 13.15 2.20 -11.00
CA TYR A 111 12.07 1.22 -11.10
C TYR A 111 10.74 1.68 -10.51
N ASN A 112 10.61 2.97 -10.20
CA ASN A 112 9.36 3.62 -9.84
C ASN A 112 8.80 4.41 -11.04
N MET A 113 7.56 4.86 -10.91
CA MET A 113 6.84 5.60 -11.96
C MET A 113 7.66 6.75 -12.55
N ASP A 114 7.84 6.73 -13.88
CA ASP A 114 8.28 7.93 -14.60
C ASP A 114 7.11 8.92 -14.68
N THR A 115 7.25 10.06 -14.00
CA THR A 115 6.16 11.04 -13.90
C THR A 115 5.98 11.84 -15.19
N ASP A 116 7.00 11.93 -16.05
CA ASP A 116 6.87 12.58 -17.36
C ASP A 116 6.03 11.72 -18.31
N LEU A 117 6.23 10.39 -18.26
CA LEU A 117 5.36 9.45 -18.97
C LEU A 117 3.94 9.43 -18.41
N ALA A 118 3.78 9.52 -17.08
CA ALA A 118 2.47 9.68 -16.45
C ALA A 118 1.76 10.95 -16.93
N ALA A 119 2.47 12.07 -17.01
CA ALA A 119 1.92 13.34 -17.50
C ALA A 119 1.43 13.24 -18.96
N ALA A 120 2.22 12.58 -19.82
CA ALA A 120 1.86 12.37 -21.22
C ALA A 120 0.66 11.41 -21.41
N ALA A 121 0.40 10.54 -20.44
CA ALA A 121 -0.67 9.56 -20.47
C ALA A 121 -2.03 10.09 -19.96
N VAL A 122 -2.07 11.31 -19.40
CA VAL A 122 -3.33 11.90 -18.91
C VAL A 122 -4.29 12.18 -20.05
N THR A 123 -5.53 11.73 -19.89
CA THR A 123 -6.66 12.01 -20.79
C THR A 123 -7.80 12.67 -20.02
N THR A 124 -8.87 13.03 -20.72
CA THR A 124 -10.11 13.52 -20.09
C THR A 124 -10.84 12.46 -19.26
N ARG A 125 -10.48 11.17 -19.40
CA ARG A 125 -11.03 10.06 -18.61
C ARG A 125 -10.16 9.74 -17.39
N THR A 126 -8.97 10.30 -17.28
CA THR A 126 -8.08 9.99 -16.16
C THR A 126 -8.66 10.53 -14.86
N LYS A 127 -9.00 9.62 -13.95
CA LYS A 127 -9.63 9.93 -12.67
C LYS A 127 -8.63 9.93 -11.52
N ALA A 128 -7.69 8.98 -11.56
CA ALA A 128 -6.74 8.76 -10.48
C ALA A 128 -5.37 8.33 -11.00
N ILE A 129 -4.37 8.46 -10.12
CA ILE A 129 -3.02 7.96 -10.30
C ILE A 129 -2.61 7.14 -9.08
N ILE A 130 -2.06 5.95 -9.33
CA ILE A 130 -1.54 5.04 -8.30
C ILE A 130 -0.01 4.94 -8.45
N PRO A 131 0.77 5.79 -7.77
CA PRO A 131 2.20 5.56 -7.62
C PRO A 131 2.45 4.33 -6.74
N VAL A 132 3.36 3.46 -7.18
CA VAL A 132 3.78 2.27 -6.43
C VAL A 132 5.19 2.49 -5.89
N HIS A 133 5.34 2.38 -4.57
CA HIS A 133 6.64 2.50 -3.92
C HIS A 133 7.37 1.16 -3.90
N LEU A 134 7.90 0.79 -5.05
CA LEU A 134 8.44 -0.53 -5.30
C LEU A 134 9.70 -0.80 -4.47
N ASN A 135 9.83 -2.01 -3.93
CA ASN A 135 10.97 -2.46 -3.13
C ASN A 135 11.28 -1.55 -1.92
N GLY A 136 10.28 -0.84 -1.40
CA GLY A 136 10.42 0.09 -0.27
C GLY A 136 11.00 1.45 -0.64
N ARG A 137 11.29 1.70 -1.92
CA ARG A 137 11.73 3.00 -2.41
C ARG A 137 10.52 3.85 -2.81
N MET A 138 10.45 5.06 -2.27
CA MET A 138 9.37 5.98 -2.64
C MET A 138 9.53 6.53 -4.06
N CYS A 139 8.41 6.75 -4.74
CA CYS A 139 8.35 7.56 -5.96
C CYS A 139 8.76 9.01 -5.65
N ASP A 140 9.03 9.81 -6.69
CA ASP A 140 9.08 11.26 -6.53
C ASP A 140 7.67 11.81 -6.26
N MET A 141 7.28 11.81 -4.99
CA MET A 141 5.96 12.28 -4.58
C MET A 141 5.79 13.78 -4.77
N GLY A 142 6.87 14.56 -4.91
CA GLY A 142 6.78 15.97 -5.28
C GLY A 142 6.24 16.12 -6.71
N ALA A 143 6.80 15.35 -7.64
CA ALA A 143 6.37 15.35 -9.04
C ALA A 143 4.96 14.77 -9.20
N VAL A 144 4.65 13.65 -8.53
CA VAL A 144 3.32 13.00 -8.60
C VAL A 144 2.23 13.93 -8.07
N MET A 145 2.44 14.56 -6.91
CA MET A 145 1.45 15.48 -6.33
C MET A 145 1.23 16.72 -7.21
N ALA A 146 2.31 17.28 -7.79
CA ALA A 146 2.21 18.41 -8.70
C ALA A 146 1.47 18.06 -10.01
N LEU A 147 1.68 16.85 -10.53
CA LEU A 147 0.93 16.34 -11.69
C LEU A 147 -0.56 16.21 -11.35
N ALA A 148 -0.86 15.58 -10.22
CA ALA A 148 -2.24 15.38 -9.78
C ALA A 148 -2.98 16.70 -9.56
N GLU A 149 -2.35 17.69 -8.92
CA GLU A 149 -2.93 19.03 -8.73
C GLU A 149 -3.23 19.71 -10.06
N ARG A 150 -2.30 19.67 -11.01
CA ARG A 150 -2.46 20.29 -12.34
C ARG A 150 -3.65 19.76 -13.13
N HIS A 151 -3.93 18.46 -12.99
CA HIS A 151 -4.99 17.78 -13.77
C HIS A 151 -6.21 17.40 -12.93
N GLY A 152 -6.26 17.77 -11.65
CA GLY A 152 -7.36 17.42 -10.75
C GLY A 152 -7.49 15.90 -10.50
N LEU A 153 -6.39 15.16 -10.51
CA LEU A 153 -6.37 13.71 -10.31
C LEU A 153 -6.39 13.35 -8.83
N VAL A 154 -7.05 12.25 -8.48
CA VAL A 154 -6.91 11.65 -7.16
C VAL A 154 -5.61 10.85 -7.09
N VAL A 155 -4.83 11.02 -6.02
CA VAL A 155 -3.64 10.20 -5.74
C VAL A 155 -4.00 9.14 -4.70
N ILE A 156 -3.74 7.87 -5.03
CA ILE A 156 -3.83 6.73 -4.09
C ILE A 156 -2.46 6.08 -4.04
N GLU A 157 -1.76 6.13 -2.91
CA GLU A 157 -0.45 5.48 -2.79
C GLU A 157 -0.62 3.96 -2.70
N ASP A 158 0.10 3.20 -3.54
CA ASP A 158 0.43 1.81 -3.22
C ASP A 158 1.74 1.78 -2.43
N ALA A 159 1.59 1.74 -1.11
CA ALA A 159 2.66 1.66 -0.13
C ALA A 159 2.87 0.23 0.41
N ALA A 160 2.40 -0.79 -0.31
CA ALA A 160 2.43 -2.18 0.14
C ALA A 160 3.82 -2.74 0.42
N GLN A 161 4.90 -2.05 0.01
CA GLN A 161 6.29 -2.48 0.23
C GLN A 161 7.13 -1.43 0.98
N SER A 162 6.53 -0.32 1.41
CA SER A 162 7.28 0.89 1.81
C SER A 162 6.91 1.44 3.17
N LEU A 163 6.27 0.65 4.04
CA LEU A 163 6.02 1.07 5.42
C LEU A 163 7.33 1.52 6.10
N GLY A 164 7.33 2.75 6.59
CA GLY A 164 8.49 3.39 7.22
C GLY A 164 9.43 4.14 6.27
N ALA A 165 9.28 4.00 4.95
CA ALA A 165 10.00 4.82 3.97
C ALA A 165 9.55 6.29 4.06
N ARG A 166 10.43 7.22 3.68
CA ARG A 166 10.16 8.66 3.76
C ARG A 166 10.57 9.39 2.49
N PHE A 167 9.75 10.37 2.12
CA PHE A 167 10.04 11.35 1.09
C PHE A 167 10.00 12.73 1.72
N ARG A 168 11.16 13.41 1.74
CA ARG A 168 11.33 14.75 2.36
C ARG A 168 10.77 14.82 3.80
N GLY A 169 11.05 13.79 4.59
CA GLY A 169 10.67 13.69 6.01
C GLY A 169 9.26 13.13 6.26
N LYS A 170 8.38 13.12 5.25
CA LYS A 170 7.02 12.60 5.35
C LYS A 170 6.96 11.11 4.97
N LEU A 171 6.17 10.32 5.70
CA LEU A 171 6.11 8.86 5.54
C LEU A 171 5.38 8.45 4.25
N ALA A 172 5.85 7.37 3.62
CA ALA A 172 5.08 6.66 2.60
C ALA A 172 3.70 6.32 3.14
N GLY A 173 2.67 6.55 2.32
CA GLY A 173 1.26 6.36 2.63
C GLY A 173 0.61 7.47 3.44
N SER A 174 1.13 8.70 3.32
CA SER A 174 0.53 9.90 3.92
C SER A 174 0.32 11.04 2.91
N PHE A 175 0.53 10.78 1.62
CA PHE A 175 0.28 11.67 0.49
C PHE A 175 -1.04 11.32 -0.19
N GLY A 176 -1.54 12.27 -1.00
CA GLY A 176 -2.77 12.05 -1.74
C GLY A 176 -4.02 11.97 -0.86
N LEU A 177 -5.02 11.25 -1.38
CA LEU A 177 -6.30 11.05 -0.70
C LEU A 177 -6.24 9.86 0.26
N MET A 178 -5.63 8.75 -0.18
CA MET A 178 -5.56 7.49 0.56
C MET A 178 -4.26 6.76 0.22
N ALA A 179 -3.89 5.81 1.08
CA ALA A 179 -2.75 4.95 0.89
C ALA A 179 -3.06 3.52 1.30
N CYS A 180 -2.43 2.58 0.61
CA CYS A 180 -2.69 1.16 0.77
C CYS A 180 -1.42 0.45 1.25
N TYR A 181 -1.55 -0.36 2.31
CA TYR A 181 -0.48 -1.22 2.80
C TYR A 181 -0.86 -2.68 2.65
N SER A 182 0.15 -3.54 2.69
CA SER A 182 -0.01 -4.97 2.81
C SER A 182 0.77 -5.43 4.03
N PHE A 183 0.15 -6.30 4.81
CA PHE A 183 0.80 -7.02 5.90
C PHE A 183 1.00 -8.49 5.55
N TYR A 184 1.16 -8.81 4.26
CA TYR A 184 1.57 -10.15 3.81
C TYR A 184 2.86 -10.57 4.55
N PRO A 185 3.08 -11.85 4.88
CA PRO A 185 4.20 -12.27 5.74
C PRO A 185 5.58 -11.75 5.33
N ALA A 186 5.83 -11.60 4.03
CA ALA A 186 7.12 -11.14 3.50
C ALA A 186 7.29 -9.60 3.44
N LYS A 187 6.34 -8.81 3.96
CA LYS A 187 6.43 -7.34 3.99
C LYS A 187 7.32 -6.89 5.16
N ILE A 188 7.71 -5.61 5.14
CA ILE A 188 8.54 -5.00 6.21
C ILE A 188 7.91 -5.22 7.59
N LEU A 189 6.60 -5.02 7.67
CA LEU A 189 5.76 -5.46 8.77
C LEU A 189 4.77 -6.49 8.19
N GLY A 190 4.97 -7.75 8.53
CA GLY A 190 4.14 -8.86 8.06
C GLY A 190 3.35 -9.51 9.19
N THR A 191 2.19 -10.05 8.85
CA THR A 191 1.33 -10.88 9.72
C THR A 191 1.46 -12.35 9.31
N ALA A 192 0.85 -13.27 10.06
CA ALA A 192 0.87 -14.71 9.80
C ALA A 192 -0.35 -15.23 9.01
N GLY A 193 -1.25 -14.34 8.56
CA GLY A 193 -2.49 -14.67 7.84
C GLY A 193 -3.20 -13.42 7.37
#